data_AF-A0A240U3V7-F1
#
_entry.id   AF-A0A240U3V7-F1
#
_cell.length_a   1.000
_cell.length_b   1.000
_cell.length_c   1.000
_cell.angle_alpha   90.00
_cell.angle_beta   90.00
_cell.angle_gamma   90.00
#
_symmetry.space_group_name_H-M   'P 1'
#
loop_
_entity.id
_entity.type
_entity.pdbx_description
1 polymer ?
#
loop_
_entity_poly.entity_id
_entity_poly.type
_entity_poly.pdbx_seq_one_letter_code
_entity_poly.pdbx_strand_id
1 'polypeptide(L)'
;MPDTPSITPPPSAPARSGVSAWWRALAIFLMVVLLIAWAASASMVEQLKAQIAHLQAKVTTVAQVQYLSVLLDDKQLPALLVTADVQGSVLQLQRLNEVREGREDSMQLWALDGDKPPRSLGVITSTYKTLQLPASAAALAGVQELAISVEDKGGAAQGRGPRLPYLFRGGLVKKAL
;
A
#
# COMPACT_ATOMS: atom_id res chain seq x y z
N MET A 1 -13.18 -108.40 -27.58
CA MET A 1 -12.31 -108.25 -26.39
C MET A 1 -10.98 -108.92 -26.67
N PRO A 2 -9.83 -108.28 -26.41
CA PRO A 2 -9.68 -107.08 -25.59
C PRO A 2 -9.36 -105.81 -26.37
N ASP A 3 -9.89 -104.74 -25.80
CA ASP A 3 -9.68 -103.33 -26.10
C ASP A 3 -8.30 -102.87 -25.59
N THR A 4 -7.61 -102.01 -26.35
CA THR A 4 -6.51 -101.20 -25.84
C THR A 4 -6.96 -99.74 -25.78
N PRO A 5 -6.89 -99.08 -24.61
CA PRO A 5 -7.46 -97.75 -24.42
C PRO A 5 -6.61 -96.68 -25.10
N SER A 6 -7.29 -95.78 -25.82
CA SER A 6 -6.72 -94.52 -26.30
C SER A 6 -6.36 -93.63 -25.11
N ILE A 7 -5.07 -93.37 -24.92
CA ILE A 7 -4.59 -92.41 -23.92
C ILE A 7 -4.72 -91.01 -24.51
N THR A 8 -5.75 -90.28 -24.09
CA THR A 8 -5.91 -88.85 -24.37
C THR A 8 -4.86 -88.06 -23.58
N PRO A 9 -4.06 -87.16 -24.21
CA PRO A 9 -3.14 -86.32 -23.47
C PRO A 9 -3.92 -85.32 -22.58
N PRO A 10 -3.39 -84.95 -21.40
CA PRO A 10 -4.06 -84.01 -20.52
C PRO A 10 -4.16 -82.62 -21.15
N PRO A 11 -5.19 -81.81 -20.82
CA PRO A 11 -5.30 -80.44 -21.30
C PRO A 11 -4.12 -79.61 -20.79
N SER A 12 -3.47 -78.89 -21.70
CA SER A 12 -2.42 -77.92 -21.38
C SER A 12 -3.02 -76.81 -20.53
N ALA A 13 -2.57 -76.67 -19.28
CA ALA A 13 -2.96 -75.56 -18.43
C ALA A 13 -2.56 -74.23 -19.10
N PRO A 14 -3.42 -73.19 -19.10
CA PRO A 14 -3.06 -71.91 -19.71
C PRO A 14 -1.89 -71.32 -18.93
N ALA A 15 -0.78 -71.08 -19.64
CA ALA A 15 0.34 -70.33 -19.10
C ALA A 15 -0.20 -68.95 -18.67
N ARG A 16 -0.22 -68.71 -17.35
CA ARG A 16 -0.58 -67.40 -16.82
C ARG A 16 0.43 -66.41 -17.39
N SER A 17 -0.02 -65.55 -18.31
CA SER A 17 0.79 -64.49 -18.89
C SER A 17 1.05 -63.43 -17.81
N GLY A 18 2.02 -63.71 -16.96
CA GLY A 18 2.54 -62.72 -16.03
C GLY A 18 3.14 -61.58 -16.84
N VAL A 19 2.71 -60.36 -16.57
CA VAL A 19 3.39 -59.15 -17.05
C VAL A 19 4.89 -59.27 -16.76
N SER A 20 5.71 -59.17 -17.81
CA SER A 20 7.17 -59.33 -17.69
C SER A 20 7.72 -58.40 -16.62
N ALA A 21 8.76 -58.83 -15.91
CA ALA A 21 9.36 -58.06 -14.82
C ALA A 21 9.78 -56.65 -15.27
N TRP A 22 10.16 -56.48 -16.54
CA TRP A 22 10.55 -55.21 -17.13
C TRP A 22 9.36 -54.23 -17.29
N TRP A 23 8.20 -54.71 -17.73
CA TRP A 23 6.98 -53.89 -17.80
C TRP A 23 6.49 -53.47 -16.42
N ARG A 24 6.66 -54.33 -15.40
CA ARG A 24 6.36 -53.97 -14.00
C ARG A 24 7.31 -52.90 -13.48
N ALA A 25 8.61 -53.01 -13.78
CA ALA A 25 9.60 -51.99 -13.41
C ALA A 25 9.31 -50.64 -14.09
N LEU A 26 8.93 -50.65 -15.38
CA LEU A 26 8.54 -49.44 -16.10
C LEU A 26 7.29 -48.78 -15.52
N ALA A 27 6.26 -49.57 -15.18
CA ALA A 27 5.05 -49.06 -14.55
C ALA A 27 5.32 -48.44 -13.17
N ILE A 28 6.17 -49.08 -12.35
CA ILE A 28 6.59 -48.54 -11.05
C ILE A 28 7.35 -47.23 -11.23
N PHE A 29 8.28 -47.16 -12.19
CA PHE A 29 9.04 -45.95 -12.48
C PHE A 29 8.12 -44.80 -12.89
N LEU A 30 7.17 -45.04 -13.81
CA LEU A 30 6.19 -44.03 -14.22
C LEU A 30 5.29 -43.58 -13.08
N MET A 31 4.87 -44.49 -12.19
CA MET A 31 4.08 -44.14 -11.01
C MET A 31 4.86 -43.26 -10.03
N VAL A 32 6.15 -43.55 -9.82
CA VAL A 32 7.04 -42.72 -8.98
C VAL A 32 7.24 -41.34 -9.59
N VAL A 33 7.49 -41.25 -10.90
CA VAL A 33 7.62 -39.96 -11.61
C VAL A 33 6.33 -39.15 -11.51
N LEU A 34 5.16 -39.78 -11.67
CA LEU A 34 3.87 -39.12 -11.55
C LEU A 34 3.63 -38.58 -10.13
N LEU A 35 3.98 -39.36 -9.10
CA LEU A 35 3.88 -38.93 -7.70
C LEU A 35 4.82 -37.75 -7.39
N ILE A 36 6.05 -37.76 -7.92
CA ILE A 36 7.01 -36.65 -7.75
C ILE A 36 6.52 -35.39 -8.48
N ALA A 37 6.04 -35.52 -9.71
CA ALA A 37 5.49 -34.40 -10.48
C ALA A 37 4.24 -33.78 -9.82
N TRP A 38 3.39 -34.61 -9.22
CA TRP A 38 2.22 -34.15 -8.47
C TRP A 38 2.62 -33.40 -7.18
N ALA A 39 3.59 -33.92 -6.43
CA ALA A 39 4.10 -33.27 -5.21
C ALA A 39 4.75 -31.90 -5.51
N ALA A 40 5.50 -31.78 -6.62
CA ALA A 40 6.10 -30.52 -7.03
C ALA A 40 5.06 -29.46 -7.41
N SER A 41 3.94 -29.88 -8.02
CA SER A 41 2.86 -28.98 -8.45
C SER A 41 2.10 -28.35 -7.28
N ALA A 42 1.90 -29.09 -6.19
CA ALA A 42 1.20 -28.59 -5.00
C ALA A 42 2.00 -27.51 -4.26
N SER A 43 3.34 -27.62 -4.23
CA SER A 43 4.22 -26.70 -3.48
C SER A 43 4.26 -25.28 -4.08
N MET A 44 4.30 -25.18 -5.41
CA MET A 44 4.40 -23.89 -6.11
C MET A 44 3.12 -23.06 -5.97
N VAL A 45 1.95 -23.73 -5.94
CA VAL A 45 0.64 -23.08 -5.76
C VAL A 45 0.49 -22.46 -4.38
N GLU A 46 0.98 -23.12 -3.33
CA GLU A 46 0.94 -22.57 -1.96
C GLU A 46 1.90 -21.39 -1.78
N GLN A 47 3.11 -21.43 -2.38
CA GLN A 47 4.01 -20.26 -2.38
C GLN A 47 3.43 -19.07 -3.15
N LEU A 48 2.73 -19.29 -4.26
CA LEU A 48 2.04 -18.23 -5.00
C LEU A 48 0.90 -17.61 -4.18
N LYS A 49 0.09 -18.44 -3.48
CA LYS A 49 -0.98 -17.95 -2.58
C LYS A 49 -0.43 -17.13 -1.41
N ALA A 50 0.65 -17.59 -0.78
CA ALA A 50 1.28 -16.85 0.32
C ALA A 50 1.83 -15.50 -0.14
N GLN A 51 2.42 -15.43 -1.35
CA GLN A 51 2.86 -14.18 -1.94
C GLN A 51 1.68 -13.26 -2.27
N ILE A 52 0.60 -13.77 -2.85
CA ILE A 52 -0.61 -12.98 -3.14
C ILE A 52 -1.23 -12.41 -1.86
N ALA A 53 -1.35 -13.21 -0.80
CA ALA A 53 -1.87 -12.75 0.49
C ALA A 53 -1.00 -11.64 1.11
N HIS A 54 0.32 -11.78 1.03
CA HIS A 54 1.26 -10.77 1.52
C HIS A 54 1.24 -9.47 0.68
N LEU A 55 1.03 -9.58 -0.64
CA LEU A 55 0.82 -8.41 -1.50
C LEU A 55 -0.56 -7.75 -1.27
N GLN A 56 -1.63 -8.54 -1.09
CA GLN A 56 -2.97 -8.05 -0.77
C GLN A 56 -3.01 -7.33 0.60
N ALA A 57 -2.23 -7.81 1.57
CA ALA A 57 -2.08 -7.13 2.85
C ALA A 57 -1.46 -5.73 2.71
N LYS A 58 -0.54 -5.53 1.75
CA LYS A 58 0.02 -4.19 1.45
C LYS A 58 -0.95 -3.27 0.70
N VAL A 59 -1.94 -3.82 0.00
CA VAL A 59 -2.95 -3.05 -0.76
C VAL A 59 -4.11 -2.60 0.14
N THR A 60 -4.33 -3.24 1.30
CA THR A 60 -5.45 -2.88 2.18
C THR A 60 -5.17 -1.62 3.02
N THR A 61 -3.91 -1.19 3.13
CA THR A 61 -3.50 0.04 3.82
C THR A 61 -3.22 1.16 2.82
N VAL A 62 -4.13 1.39 1.87
CA VAL A 62 -4.07 2.62 1.06
C VAL A 62 -4.34 3.77 2.02
N ALA A 63 -3.36 4.65 2.23
CA ALA A 63 -3.55 5.86 3.03
C ALA A 63 -4.73 6.65 2.41
N GLN A 64 -5.88 6.59 3.07
CA GLN A 64 -7.06 7.30 2.63
C GLN A 64 -6.87 8.77 3.02
N VAL A 65 -6.59 9.62 2.04
CA VAL A 65 -6.54 11.07 2.22
C VAL A 65 -7.95 11.56 2.54
N GLN A 66 -8.14 12.12 3.74
CA GLN A 66 -9.41 12.68 4.20
C GLN A 66 -9.52 14.17 3.89
N TYR A 67 -8.42 14.91 4.10
CA TYR A 67 -8.40 16.36 3.89
C TYR A 67 -7.33 16.73 2.86
N LEU A 68 -7.67 17.70 2.02
CA LEU A 68 -6.83 18.21 0.95
C LEU A 68 -6.97 19.73 0.91
N SER A 69 -5.87 20.47 0.78
CA SER A 69 -5.91 21.89 0.44
C SER A 69 -4.79 22.23 -0.52
N VAL A 70 -5.12 22.97 -1.57
CA VAL A 70 -4.12 23.57 -2.46
C VAL A 70 -3.97 25.02 -2.03
N LEU A 71 -2.83 25.35 -1.44
CA LEU A 71 -2.46 26.70 -1.06
C LEU A 71 -1.92 27.43 -2.28
N LEU A 72 -2.54 28.56 -2.59
CA LEU A 72 -2.22 29.44 -3.70
C LEU A 72 -1.39 30.63 -3.20
N ASP A 73 -0.55 31.18 -4.05
CA ASP A 73 0.17 32.43 -3.81
C ASP A 73 -0.66 33.68 -4.13
N ASP A 74 -0.07 34.86 -3.92
CA ASP A 74 -0.67 36.16 -4.23
C ASP A 74 -1.05 36.32 -5.72
N LYS A 75 -0.45 35.51 -6.61
CA LYS A 75 -0.75 35.46 -8.05
C LYS A 75 -1.77 34.37 -8.40
N GLN A 76 -2.37 33.73 -7.40
CA GLN A 76 -3.31 32.61 -7.55
C GLN A 76 -2.69 31.37 -8.22
N LEU A 77 -1.38 31.20 -8.12
CA LEU A 77 -0.68 30.02 -8.62
C LEU A 77 -0.53 28.97 -7.51
N PRO A 78 -0.66 27.66 -7.81
CA PRO A 78 -0.45 26.60 -6.84
C PRO A 78 0.98 26.62 -6.27
N ALA A 79 1.09 26.83 -4.96
CA ALA A 79 2.37 26.91 -4.25
C ALA A 79 2.63 25.67 -3.39
N LEU A 80 1.60 25.20 -2.68
CA LEU A 80 1.73 24.08 -1.75
C LEU A 80 0.46 23.21 -1.75
N LEU A 81 0.63 21.91 -1.63
CA LEU A 81 -0.42 20.93 -1.42
C LEU A 81 -0.34 20.44 0.02
N VAL A 82 -1.44 20.50 0.76
CA VAL A 82 -1.56 19.94 2.11
C VAL A 82 -2.49 18.74 2.05
N THR A 83 -2.05 17.59 2.51
CA THR A 83 -2.87 16.39 2.67
C THR A 83 -2.86 15.89 4.11
N ALA A 84 -3.99 15.36 4.54
CA ALA A 84 -4.11 14.66 5.81
C ALA A 84 -4.77 13.30 5.61
N ASP A 85 -4.12 12.25 6.08
CA ASP A 85 -4.64 10.89 6.07
C ASP A 85 -5.63 10.69 7.24
N VAL A 86 -6.67 9.86 7.06
CA VAL A 86 -7.71 9.61 8.08
C VAL A 86 -7.11 9.20 9.44
N GLN A 87 -6.10 8.34 9.42
CA GLN A 87 -5.41 7.83 10.61
C GLN A 87 -4.07 8.53 10.86
N GLY A 88 -3.75 9.56 10.05
CA GLY A 88 -2.48 10.26 10.09
C GLY A 88 -2.38 11.21 11.28
N SER A 89 -1.26 11.12 12.00
CA SER A 89 -0.82 12.12 13.00
C SER A 89 0.06 13.21 12.38
N VAL A 90 0.25 13.17 11.07
CA VAL A 90 1.09 14.11 10.31
C VAL A 90 0.30 14.67 9.13
N LEU A 91 0.49 15.96 8.87
CA LEU A 91 0.08 16.60 7.64
C LEU A 91 1.25 16.52 6.65
N GLN A 92 0.98 16.07 5.42
CA GLN A 92 1.97 16.09 4.38
C GLN A 92 1.82 17.38 3.58
N LEU A 93 2.91 18.14 3.49
CA LEU A 93 2.98 19.41 2.80
C LEU A 93 3.90 19.21 1.59
N GLN A 94 3.32 19.11 0.41
CA GLN A 94 4.07 18.95 -0.83
C GLN A 94 4.18 20.29 -1.54
N ARG A 95 5.41 20.71 -1.81
CA ARG A 95 5.69 21.95 -2.53
C ARG A 95 5.46 21.77 -4.03
N LEU A 96 4.69 22.70 -4.61
CA LEU A 96 4.33 22.72 -6.02
C LEU A 96 5.11 23.78 -6.81
N ASN A 97 5.60 24.82 -6.14
CA ASN A 97 6.41 25.88 -6.74
C ASN A 97 7.92 25.61 -6.61
N GLU A 98 8.71 26.24 -7.48
CA GLU A 98 10.18 26.22 -7.43
C GLU A 98 10.75 27.42 -6.65
N VAL A 99 9.88 28.28 -6.12
CA VAL A 99 10.27 29.46 -5.33
C VAL A 99 10.79 28.99 -3.97
N ARG A 100 12.04 29.34 -3.67
CA ARG A 100 12.67 29.11 -2.38
C ARG A 100 12.40 30.32 -1.50
N GLU A 101 11.60 30.16 -0.45
CA GLU A 101 11.47 31.20 0.58
C GLU A 101 12.82 31.42 1.28
N GLY A 102 13.02 32.64 1.80
CA GLY A 102 14.25 33.07 2.44
C GLY A 102 14.73 32.06 3.49
N ARG A 103 16.03 31.73 3.47
CA ARG A 103 16.66 30.66 4.26
C ARG A 103 16.54 30.83 5.79
N GLU A 104 16.10 31.99 6.27
CA GLU A 104 16.16 32.35 7.70
C GLU A 104 14.78 32.43 8.38
N ASP A 105 13.69 32.42 7.60
CA ASP A 105 12.35 32.62 8.17
C ASP A 105 11.62 31.29 8.37
N SER A 106 10.96 31.15 9.54
CA SER A 106 10.14 29.99 9.84
C SER A 106 8.74 30.21 9.27
N MET A 107 8.26 29.30 8.43
CA MET A 107 6.88 29.37 7.95
C MET A 107 5.96 28.69 8.97
N GLN A 108 4.74 29.18 9.13
CA GLN A 108 3.76 28.55 10.01
C GLN A 108 2.47 28.26 9.27
N LEU A 109 1.95 27.04 9.48
CA LEU A 109 0.66 26.63 8.95
C LEU A 109 -0.45 27.00 9.95
N TRP A 110 -1.50 27.61 9.42
CA TRP A 110 -2.67 28.08 10.16
C TRP A 110 -3.94 27.39 9.64
N ALA A 111 -4.81 27.04 10.58
CA ALA A 111 -6.19 26.65 10.33
C ALA A 111 -7.11 27.87 10.51
N LEU A 112 -7.87 28.19 9.46
CA LEU A 112 -8.84 29.27 9.42
C LEU A 112 -10.27 28.68 9.40
N ASP A 113 -11.12 29.17 10.29
CA ASP A 113 -12.52 28.78 10.41
C ASP A 113 -13.40 30.04 10.38
N GLY A 114 -13.44 30.68 9.21
CA GLY A 114 -14.18 31.92 8.99
C GLY A 114 -13.69 33.04 9.90
N ASP A 115 -14.58 33.55 10.74
CA ASP A 115 -14.32 34.70 11.62
C ASP A 115 -13.60 34.32 12.94
N LYS A 116 -13.32 33.04 13.17
CA LYS A 116 -12.58 32.60 14.37
C LYS A 116 -11.09 32.96 14.25
N PRO A 117 -10.40 33.20 15.39
CA PRO A 117 -8.98 33.49 15.37
C PRO A 117 -8.19 32.33 14.72
N PRO A 118 -7.19 32.64 13.88
CA PRO A 118 -6.34 31.63 13.24
C PRO A 118 -5.70 30.69 14.27
N ARG A 119 -5.83 29.38 14.04
CA ARG A 119 -5.22 28.38 14.92
C ARG A 119 -3.91 27.88 14.32
N SER A 120 -2.82 28.01 15.06
CA SER A 120 -1.54 27.45 14.65
C SER A 120 -1.63 25.92 14.57
N LEU A 121 -1.32 25.35 13.41
CA LEU A 121 -1.14 23.90 13.21
C LEU A 121 0.32 23.46 13.39
N GLY A 122 1.26 24.39 13.21
CA GLY A 122 2.67 24.14 13.53
C GLY A 122 3.64 24.82 12.57
N VAL A 123 4.92 24.74 12.91
CA VAL A 123 6.00 25.43 12.22
C VAL A 123 6.66 24.51 11.20
N ILE A 124 6.82 25.04 9.99
CA ILE A 124 7.44 24.42 8.84
C ILE A 124 8.92 24.81 8.84
N THR A 125 9.78 23.87 9.22
CA THR A 125 11.22 24.11 9.45
C THR A 125 12.12 23.53 8.36
N SER A 126 11.56 22.82 7.38
CA SER A 126 12.34 21.98 6.46
C SER A 126 12.43 22.57 5.04
N THR A 127 13.58 22.36 4.38
CA THR A 127 13.83 22.79 2.99
C THR A 127 13.49 21.71 1.95
N TYR A 128 12.96 20.55 2.35
CA TYR A 128 12.64 19.45 1.42
C TYR A 128 11.38 19.73 0.57
N LYS A 129 11.25 19.06 -0.58
CA LYS A 129 10.07 19.18 -1.48
C LYS A 129 8.79 18.63 -0.86
N THR A 130 8.88 17.62 0.01
CA THR A 130 7.76 17.11 0.81
C THR A 130 8.13 17.24 2.28
N LEU A 131 7.27 17.91 3.04
CA LEU A 131 7.45 18.21 4.44
C LEU A 131 6.37 17.47 5.23
N GLN A 132 6.71 17.03 6.42
CA GLN A 132 5.76 16.42 7.34
C GLN A 132 5.62 17.33 8.55
N LEU A 133 4.41 17.80 8.79
CA LEU A 133 4.10 18.61 9.96
C LEU A 133 3.40 17.73 11.01
N PRO A 134 3.88 17.67 12.26
CA PRO A 134 3.22 16.93 13.34
C PRO A 134 1.89 17.59 13.72
N ALA A 135 0.83 17.25 13.01
CA ALA A 135 -0.54 17.68 13.28
C ALA A 135 -1.50 16.59 12.80
N SER A 136 -2.48 16.24 13.62
CA SER A 136 -3.46 15.21 13.29
C SER A 136 -4.58 15.77 12.41
N ALA A 137 -5.22 14.89 11.63
CA ALA A 137 -6.41 15.26 10.85
C ALA A 137 -7.55 15.83 11.73
N ALA A 138 -7.61 15.48 13.02
CA ALA A 138 -8.57 16.04 13.96
C ALA A 138 -8.39 17.56 14.17
N ALA A 139 -7.17 18.08 14.03
CA ALA A 139 -6.90 19.52 14.11
C ALA A 139 -7.53 20.31 12.94
N LEU A 140 -7.85 19.61 11.83
CA LEU A 140 -8.50 20.15 10.64
C LEU A 140 -10.03 20.06 10.68
N ALA A 141 -10.61 19.46 11.73
CA ALA A 141 -12.06 19.34 11.84
C ALA A 141 -12.74 20.71 11.97
N GLY A 142 -13.67 21.00 11.06
CA GLY A 142 -14.39 22.27 10.99
C GLY A 142 -13.58 23.43 10.38
N VAL A 143 -12.36 23.18 9.93
CA VAL A 143 -11.54 24.18 9.25
C VAL A 143 -12.05 24.37 7.83
N GLN A 144 -12.16 25.62 7.40
CA GLN A 144 -12.65 25.99 6.07
C GLN A 144 -11.51 26.30 5.11
N GLU A 145 -10.43 26.86 5.64
CA GLU A 145 -9.29 27.32 4.86
C GLU A 145 -7.98 27.09 5.62
N LEU A 146 -6.92 26.81 4.88
CA LEU A 146 -5.56 26.78 5.38
C LEU A 146 -4.79 27.97 4.86
N ALA A 147 -3.84 28.46 5.67
CA ALA A 147 -2.95 29.53 5.25
C ALA A 147 -1.55 29.37 5.84
N ILE A 148 -0.56 29.96 5.17
CA ILE A 148 0.82 30.02 5.63
C ILE A 148 1.21 31.47 5.78
N SER A 149 1.82 31.82 6.91
CA SER A 149 2.51 33.10 7.11
C SER A 149 3.98 32.87 7.38
N VAL A 150 4.76 33.93 7.14
CA VAL A 150 6.16 34.00 7.55
C VAL A 150 6.21 34.50 8.99
N GLU A 151 6.95 33.79 9.83
CA GLU A 151 7.07 34.08 11.26
C GLU A 151 8.55 34.18 11.67
N ASP A 152 8.78 34.72 12.87
CA ASP A 152 10.12 34.76 13.44
C ASP A 152 10.65 33.34 13.69
N LYS A 153 11.97 33.22 13.88
CA LYS A 153 12.62 31.93 14.15
C LYS A 153 11.94 31.23 15.33
N GLY A 154 11.37 30.05 15.06
CA GLY A 154 10.62 29.27 16.06
C GLY A 154 9.09 29.39 15.96
N GLY A 155 8.57 30.21 15.05
CA GLY A 155 7.14 30.39 14.80
C GLY A 155 6.47 31.43 15.71
N ALA A 156 5.17 31.63 15.48
CA ALA A 156 4.35 32.52 16.28
C ALA A 156 4.14 31.97 17.70
N ALA A 157 4.01 32.91 18.65
CA ALA A 157 3.65 32.61 20.02
C ALA A 157 2.28 31.90 20.09
N GLN A 158 2.14 30.90 20.98
CA GLN A 158 0.87 30.18 21.14
C GLN A 158 -0.29 31.14 21.45
N GLY A 159 -1.40 30.97 20.73
CA GLY A 159 -2.60 31.78 20.89
C GLY A 159 -2.52 33.18 20.26
N ARG A 160 -1.38 33.57 19.67
CA ARG A 160 -1.26 34.79 18.89
C ARG A 160 -1.51 34.47 17.40
N GLY A 161 -2.18 35.39 16.70
CA GLY A 161 -2.39 35.29 15.25
C GLY A 161 -1.09 35.49 14.46
N PRO A 162 -1.15 35.39 13.12
CA PRO A 162 0.00 35.55 12.26
C PRO A 162 0.59 36.95 12.38
N ARG A 163 1.92 37.07 12.38
CA ARG A 163 2.60 38.37 12.48
C ARG A 163 2.58 39.12 11.15
N LEU A 164 2.78 38.39 10.06
CA LEU A 164 2.83 38.91 8.70
C LEU A 164 1.58 38.48 7.92
N PRO A 165 1.27 39.18 6.82
CA PRO A 165 0.24 38.72 5.88
C PRO A 165 0.48 37.27 5.44
N TYR A 166 -0.60 36.60 5.06
CA TYR A 166 -0.51 35.24 4.56
C TYR A 166 0.21 35.23 3.21
N LEU A 167 1.23 34.38 3.10
CA LEU A 167 1.98 34.14 1.88
C LEU A 167 1.22 33.18 0.95
N PHE A 168 0.63 32.14 1.54
CA PHE A 168 -0.18 31.17 0.80
C PHE A 168 -1.49 30.90 1.51
N ARG A 169 -2.54 30.62 0.73
CA ARG A 169 -3.88 30.40 1.26
C ARG A 169 -4.71 29.51 0.33
N GLY A 170 -5.60 28.69 0.89
CA GLY A 170 -6.48 27.86 0.08
C GLY A 170 -7.54 27.11 0.88
N GLY A 171 -8.70 26.92 0.27
CA GLY A 171 -9.82 26.19 0.86
C GLY A 171 -9.43 24.76 1.25
N LEU A 172 -9.99 24.28 2.36
CA LEU A 172 -9.85 22.90 2.81
C LEU A 172 -11.01 22.07 2.27
N VAL A 173 -10.67 21.03 1.52
CA VAL A 173 -11.63 20.06 0.99
C VAL A 173 -11.56 18.80 1.82
N LYS A 174 -12.72 18.40 2.36
CA LYS A 174 -12.89 17.09 2.98
C LYS A 174 -13.43 16.12 1.94
N LYS A 175 -12.69 15.05 1.65
CA LYS A 175 -13.16 13.97 0.80
C LYS A 175 -14.31 13.25 1.49
N ALA A 176 -15.41 13.05 0.77
CA ALA A 176 -16.45 12.11 1.18
C ALA A 176 -15.87 10.70 1.02
N LEU A 177 -15.66 10.02 2.14
CA LEU A 177 -15.16 8.65 2.22
C LEU A 177 -16.33 7.68 2.38
#